data_AF-A0A843J7I4-F1
#
_entry.id   AF-A0A843J7I4-F1
#
_cell.length_a   1.000
_cell.length_b   1.000
_cell.length_c   1.000
_cell.angle_alpha   90.00
_cell.angle_beta   90.00
_cell.angle_gamma   90.00
#
_symmetry.space_group_name_H-M   'P 1'
#
loop_
_entity.id
_entity.type
_entity.pdbx_description
1 polymer ?
#
loop_
_entity_poly.entity_id
_entity_poly.type
_entity_poly.pdbx_seq_one_letter_code
_entity_poly.pdbx_strand_id
1 'polypeptide(L)' 'DLDKEFKKLGFKKEKNFISHLTIGRVKSPKNKKEIRQTIEKLEDIEIGQFTVSKICLKKSTLTPQGPIYEDIKVFELN' A
#
# COMPACT_ATOMS: atom_id res chain seq x y z
N ASP A 1 -3.04 2.69 18.33
CA ASP A 1 -2.42 3.29 17.14
C ASP A 1 -1.05 2.65 16.96
N LEU A 2 -0.86 1.90 15.86
CA LEU A 2 0.36 1.10 15.60
C LEU A 2 1.61 1.99 15.56
N ASP A 3 1.50 3.21 15.01
CA ASP A 3 2.64 4.14 14.88
C ASP A 3 3.20 4.56 16.25
N LYS A 4 2.31 4.74 17.25
CA LYS A 4 2.72 5.05 18.63
C LYS A 4 3.47 3.90 19.28
N GLU A 5 3.03 2.67 19.08
CA GLU A 5 3.67 1.48 19.63
C GLU A 5 5.00 1.19 18.93
N PHE A 6 5.07 1.32 17.60
CA PHE A 6 6.32 1.17 16.86
C PHE A 6 7.34 2.26 17.19
N LYS A 7 6.90 3.48 17.51
CA LYS A 7 7.82 4.51 18.03
C LYS A 7 8.54 4.06 19.30
N LYS A 8 7.86 3.36 20.22
CA LYS A 8 8.48 2.84 21.44
C LYS A 8 9.56 1.79 21.15
N LEU A 9 9.44 1.09 20.02
CA LEU A 9 10.41 0.12 19.52
C LEU A 9 11.57 0.77 18.72
N GLY A 10 11.58 2.10 18.58
CA GLY A 10 12.63 2.85 17.89
C GLY A 10 12.33 3.22 16.43
N PHE A 11 11.13 2.91 15.91
CA PHE A 11 10.74 3.33 14.56
C PHE A 11 10.40 4.82 14.52
N LYS A 12 10.67 5.46 13.38
CA LYS A 12 10.25 6.85 13.15
C LYS A 12 8.75 6.89 12.91
N LYS A 13 8.08 7.89 13.50
CA LYS A 13 6.66 8.11 13.25
C LYS A 13 6.38 8.45 11.80
N GLU A 14 5.32 7.88 11.27
CA GLU A 14 4.75 8.29 10.00
C GLU A 14 3.96 9.59 10.17
N LYS A 15 4.30 10.63 9.41
CA LYS A 15 3.72 11.97 9.62
C LYS A 15 2.36 12.17 8.98
N ASN A 16 2.08 11.48 7.86
CA ASN A 16 0.91 11.73 7.01
C ASN A 16 0.38 10.41 6.39
N PHE A 17 0.00 9.45 7.23
CA PHE A 17 -0.58 8.21 6.72
C PHE A 17 -1.94 8.48 6.05
N ILE A 18 -2.07 8.10 4.79
CA ILE A 18 -3.32 8.15 4.02
C ILE A 18 -3.57 6.74 3.51
N SER A 19 -4.69 6.13 3.89
CA SER A 19 -5.09 4.81 3.41
C SER A 19 -5.38 4.86 1.92
N HIS A 20 -4.62 4.11 1.12
CA HIS A 20 -4.82 4.01 -0.33
C HIS A 20 -4.36 2.64 -0.84
N LEU A 21 -4.92 2.21 -1.97
CA LEU A 21 -4.45 1.02 -2.68
C LEU A 21 -3.53 1.47 -3.82
N THR A 22 -2.27 1.05 -3.79
CA THR A 22 -1.36 1.29 -4.91
C THR A 22 -1.73 0.36 -6.07
N ILE A 23 -2.23 0.92 -7.17
CA ILE A 23 -2.55 0.18 -8.40
C ILE A 23 -1.40 0.12 -9.41
N GLY A 24 -0.43 1.03 -9.28
CA GLY A 24 0.72 1.12 -10.20
C GLY A 24 1.66 2.26 -9.83
N ARG A 25 2.84 2.28 -10.47
CA ARG A 25 3.86 3.33 -10.28
C ARG A 25 4.38 3.80 -11.64
N VAL A 26 4.24 5.10 -11.91
CA VAL A 26 4.69 5.73 -13.15
C VAL A 26 6.22 5.82 -13.15
N LYS A 27 6.88 5.15 -14.09
CA LYS A 27 8.35 5.11 -14.20
C LYS A 27 8.95 6.28 -14.99
N SER A 28 8.16 6.91 -15.86
CA SER A 28 8.62 8.01 -16.71
C SER A 28 7.47 8.98 -16.99
N PRO A 29 7.75 10.25 -17.34
CA PRO A 29 6.71 11.24 -17.64
C PRO A 29 6.04 11.03 -19.00
N LYS A 30 6.45 10.01 -19.79
CA LYS A 30 5.80 9.68 -21.05
C LYS A 30 4.31 9.45 -20.80
N ASN A 31 3.47 10.00 -21.68
CA ASN A 31 2.01 9.84 -21.65
C ASN A 31 1.32 10.37 -20.38
N LYS A 32 1.97 11.26 -19.62
CA LYS A 32 1.40 11.85 -18.39
C LYS A 32 -0.01 12.44 -18.58
N LYS A 33 -0.27 13.06 -19.74
CA LYS A 33 -1.58 13.63 -20.07
C LYS A 33 -2.67 12.56 -20.17
N GLU A 34 -2.38 11.45 -20.86
CA GLU A 34 -3.32 10.33 -21.04
C GLU A 34 -3.60 9.63 -19.72
N ILE A 35 -2.56 9.41 -18.90
CA ILE A 35 -2.71 8.85 -17.55
C ILE A 35 -3.62 9.75 -16.70
N ARG A 36 -3.37 11.07 -16.70
CA ARG A 36 -4.20 12.02 -15.95
C ARG A 36 -5.66 11.97 -16.42
N GLN A 37 -5.91 12.03 -17.72
CA GLN A 37 -7.26 11.97 -18.27
C GLN A 37 -7.98 10.65 -17.94
N THR A 38 -7.22 9.55 -17.86
CA THR A 38 -7.78 8.25 -17.48
C THR A 38 -8.16 8.24 -16.00
N ILE A 39 -7.30 8.77 -15.13
CA ILE A 39 -7.60 8.89 -13.69
C ILE A 39 -8.82 9.79 -13.45
N GLU A 40 -8.91 10.94 -14.12
CA GLU A 40 -10.06 11.87 -14.00
C GLU A 40 -11.38 11.20 -14.43
N LYS A 41 -11.36 10.37 -15.49
CA LYS A 41 -12.55 9.60 -15.92
C LYS A 41 -12.97 8.51 -14.94
N LEU A 42 -12.06 8.09 -14.06
CA LEU A 42 -12.27 7.01 -13.10
C LEU A 42 -12.40 7.52 -11.66
N GLU A 43 -12.50 8.84 -11.45
CA GLU A 43 -12.46 9.44 -10.11
C GLU A 43 -13.61 8.96 -9.21
N ASP A 44 -14.81 8.81 -9.77
CA ASP A 44 -16.03 8.48 -9.04
C ASP A 44 -16.46 7.01 -9.17
N ILE A 45 -15.57 6.11 -9.59
CA ILE A 45 -15.94 4.68 -9.71
C ILE A 45 -15.98 4.02 -8.33
N GLU A 46 -17.04 3.24 -8.08
CA GLU A 46 -17.03 2.28 -6.99
C GLU A 46 -16.33 1.00 -7.44
N ILE A 47 -15.14 0.73 -6.88
CA ILE A 47 -14.37 -0.50 -7.19
C ILE A 47 -14.96 -1.70 -6.46
N GLY A 48 -15.35 -1.50 -5.20
CA GLY A 48 -15.90 -2.54 -4.34
C GLY A 48 -15.59 -2.30 -2.88
N GLN A 49 -16.14 -3.17 -2.04
CA GLN A 49 -16.00 -3.13 -0.59
C GLN A 49 -15.46 -4.47 -0.09
N PHE A 50 -14.71 -4.43 1.00
CA PHE A 50 -14.24 -5.65 1.65
C PHE A 50 -14.20 -5.44 3.16
N THR A 51 -14.37 -6.53 3.90
CA THR A 51 -14.18 -6.56 5.34
C THR A 51 -12.72 -6.84 5.64
N VAL A 52 -12.10 -6.01 6.48
CA VAL A 52 -10.73 -6.25 6.96
C VAL A 52 -10.78 -7.37 8.01
N SER A 53 -10.37 -8.58 7.64
CA SER A 53 -10.39 -9.75 8.52
C SER A 53 -9.07 -10.03 9.22
N LYS A 54 -7.97 -9.43 8.78
CA LYS A 54 -6.63 -9.68 9.34
C LYS A 54 -5.61 -8.60 9.02
N ILE A 55 -4.53 -8.59 9.80
CA ILE A 55 -3.33 -7.80 9.59
C ILE A 55 -2.15 -8.76 9.38
N CYS A 56 -1.33 -8.54 8.35
CA CYS A 56 -0.13 -9.33 8.10
C CYS A 56 1.13 -8.48 8.30
N LEU A 57 2.10 -8.97 9.07
CA LEU A 57 3.47 -8.48 9.02
C LEU A 57 4.15 -9.09 7.81
N LYS A 58 4.43 -8.27 6.79
CA LYS A 58 5.03 -8.73 5.53
C LYS A 58 6.53 -8.46 5.48
N LYS A 59 7.26 -9.34 4.80
CA LYS A 59 8.65 -9.12 4.38
C LYS A 59 8.75 -9.13 2.86
N SER A 60 9.61 -8.27 2.33
CA SER A 60 9.99 -8.25 0.92
C SER A 60 11.47 -8.56 0.80
N THR A 61 11.80 -9.59 0.03
CA THR A 61 13.18 -9.96 -0.30
C THR A 61 13.42 -9.64 -1.77
N LEU A 62 14.32 -8.69 -2.04
CA LEU A 62 14.65 -8.30 -3.42
C LEU A 62 15.50 -9.38 -4.08
N THR A 63 15.11 -9.80 -5.28
CA THR A 63 15.89 -10.70 -6.14
C THR A 63 16.12 -10.06 -7.52
N PRO A 64 17.07 -10.57 -8.32
CA PRO A 64 17.23 -10.11 -9.70
C PRO A 64 15.97 -10.28 -10.55
N GLN A 65 15.11 -11.26 -10.25
CA GLN A 65 13.85 -11.51 -10.96
C GLN A 65 12.69 -10.64 -10.43
N GLY A 66 12.89 -9.93 -9.31
CA GLY A 66 11.88 -9.08 -8.68
C GLY A 66 11.75 -9.33 -7.17
N PRO A 67 10.95 -8.52 -6.45
CA PRO A 67 10.71 -8.72 -5.03
C PRO A 67 9.82 -9.95 -4.79
N ILE A 68 10.23 -10.81 -3.85
CA ILE A 68 9.41 -11.89 -3.31
C ILE A 68 8.81 -11.39 -1.99
N TYR A 69 7.49 -11.56 -1.83
CA TYR A 69 6.78 -11.15 -0.63
C TYR A 69 6.33 -12.36 0.18
N GLU A 70 6.50 -12.30 1.49
CA GLU A 70 6.12 -13.35 2.44
C GLU A 70 5.40 -12.76 3.66
N ASP A 71 4.44 -13.52 4.21
CA ASP A 71 3.78 -13.21 5.46
C ASP A 71 4.59 -13.79 6.62
N ILE A 72 5.26 -12.94 7.40
CA ILE A 72 6.02 -13.35 8.58
C ILE A 72 5.08 -13.76 9.70
N LYS A 73 3.99 -13.00 9.87
CA LYS A 73 2.97 -13.25 10.89
C LYS A 73 1.62 -12.73 10.41
N VAL A 74 0.57 -13.49 10.72
CA VAL A 74 -0.83 -13.11 10.50
C VAL A 74 -1.51 -12.90 11.85
N PHE A 75 -2.27 -11.83 11.97
CA PHE A 75 -3.10 -11.48 13.11
C PHE A 75 -4.55 -11.38 12.65
N GLU A 76 -5.39 -12.34 13.02
CA GLU A 76 -6.81 -12.31 12.69
C GLU A 76 -7.53 -11.21 13.50
N LEU A 77 -8.45 -10.51 12.83
CA LEU A 77 -9.33 -9.51 13.40
C LEU A 77 -10.72 -10.14 13.49
N ASN A 78 -11.14 -10.45 14.72
CA ASN A 78 -12.47 -10.97 15.01
C ASN A 78 -13.52 -9.85 14.98
#